data_AF-A0A832WW85-F1
#
_entry.id   AF-A0A832WW85-F1
#
_cell.length_a   1.000
_cell.length_b   1.000
_cell.length_c   1.000
_cell.angle_alpha   90.00
_cell.angle_beta   90.00
_cell.angle_gamma   90.00
#
_symmetry.space_group_name_H-M   'P 1'
#
loop_
_entity.id
_entity.type
_entity.pdbx_description
1 polymer ?
#
loop_
_entity_poly.entity_id
_entity_poly.type
_entity_poly.pdbx_seq_one_letter_code
_entity_poly.pdbx_strand_id
1 'polypeptide(L)'
;MAENYFTDTLRDLLDSLILQLSLDDSKKLSDHPIYLYLYDLVYGTGSSTKVVGLSSPYYPYLIVAYHLLFVKKQKDKAVQLFNKIHDEFTGTNGIKFSYDEKKMYEVLNEVFKRIISINYSKEVCDEMRKMIDNIDIDEFSYAYFFKSLILIQLGSGNIDNAQKEFEHYKNFLMLPVNDEIAEHFDIISKDPAISRIVDYLDKEFKRVKSDYEKLNNEIDKLRKEINDLKDKHSKIDKYTLSLNNITNNLIPLLTTLSSVISSSVLFVIYRSLISIITIIPLIIIIGLSAYDKYLAKQTKKKENEMYEKEEKICKCYFDNTNCK
;
A
#
# COMPACT_ATOMS: atom_id res chain seq x y z
N MET A 1 -10.23 -35.62 3.52
CA MET A 1 -10.20 -36.27 2.19
C MET A 1 -8.82 -36.02 1.63
N ALA A 2 -8.02 -37.07 1.46
CA ALA A 2 -6.69 -36.98 0.88
C ALA A 2 -6.85 -36.93 -0.64
N GLU A 3 -6.64 -35.77 -1.25
CA GLU A 3 -6.48 -35.68 -2.70
C GLU A 3 -5.21 -36.45 -3.08
N ASN A 4 -5.36 -37.41 -4.00
CA ASN A 4 -4.24 -38.10 -4.62
C ASN A 4 -3.38 -37.06 -5.32
N TYR A 5 -2.20 -36.78 -4.76
CA TYR A 5 -1.21 -35.94 -5.43
C TYR A 5 -0.80 -36.63 -6.73
N PHE A 6 -1.00 -35.88 -7.81
CA PHE A 6 -0.77 -36.21 -9.21
C PHE A 6 0.68 -36.68 -9.44
N THR A 7 0.88 -37.38 -10.56
CA THR A 7 2.18 -37.74 -11.14
C THR A 7 3.18 -36.58 -11.05
N ASP A 8 4.20 -36.73 -10.19
CA ASP A 8 5.12 -35.66 -9.77
C ASP A 8 5.97 -35.11 -10.94
N THR A 9 5.45 -34.17 -11.72
CA THR A 9 6.35 -33.32 -12.49
C THR A 9 7.06 -32.36 -11.53
N LEU A 10 8.27 -31.95 -11.88
CA LEU A 10 9.01 -30.98 -11.10
C LEU A 10 8.23 -29.66 -10.92
N ARG A 11 7.44 -29.28 -11.92
CA ARG A 11 6.53 -28.13 -11.84
C ARG A 11 5.49 -28.31 -10.74
N ASP A 12 4.85 -29.48 -10.65
CA ASP A 12 3.82 -29.76 -9.63
C ASP A 12 4.40 -29.71 -8.21
N LEU A 13 5.65 -30.17 -8.05
CA LEU A 13 6.37 -30.08 -6.78
C LEU A 13 6.67 -28.62 -6.38
N LEU A 14 7.06 -27.78 -7.33
CA LEU A 14 7.34 -26.35 -7.09
C LEU A 14 6.05 -25.57 -6.82
N ASP A 15 4.99 -25.85 -7.57
CA ASP A 15 3.64 -25.33 -7.37
C ASP A 15 3.11 -25.71 -5.99
N SER A 16 3.35 -26.95 -5.56
CA SER A 16 3.02 -27.42 -4.20
C SER A 16 3.77 -26.63 -3.13
N LEU A 17 5.06 -26.35 -3.31
CA LEU A 17 5.82 -25.54 -2.35
C LEU A 17 5.21 -24.13 -2.16
N ILE A 18 4.83 -23.47 -3.25
CA ILE A 18 4.19 -22.14 -3.19
C ILE A 18 2.86 -22.23 -2.44
N LEU A 19 2.06 -23.27 -2.71
CA LEU A 19 0.81 -23.51 -2.00
C LEU A 19 1.07 -23.70 -0.50
N GLN A 20 2.03 -24.54 -0.12
CA GLN A 20 2.40 -24.75 1.28
C GLN A 20 2.82 -23.46 1.97
N LEU A 21 3.69 -22.69 1.32
CA LEU A 21 4.13 -21.41 1.82
C LEU A 21 2.96 -20.43 1.98
N SER A 22 1.98 -20.45 1.09
CA SER A 22 0.78 -19.63 1.24
C SER A 22 -0.13 -20.06 2.40
N LEU A 23 -0.11 -21.35 2.76
CA LEU A 23 -0.97 -21.94 3.80
C LEU A 23 -0.31 -22.06 5.18
N ASP A 24 0.95 -21.65 5.33
CA ASP A 24 1.75 -21.89 6.55
C ASP A 24 1.92 -23.39 6.88
N ASP A 25 1.82 -24.25 5.87
CA ASP A 25 2.02 -25.69 6.04
C ASP A 25 3.50 -26.05 5.91
N SER A 26 4.10 -26.46 7.03
CA SER A 26 5.49 -26.91 7.13
C SER A 26 5.61 -28.44 7.07
N LYS A 27 4.63 -29.15 6.50
CA LYS A 27 4.75 -30.59 6.26
C LYS A 27 5.62 -30.83 5.02
N LYS A 28 6.67 -31.63 5.11
CA LYS A 28 7.43 -32.04 3.92
C LYS A 28 6.56 -32.93 3.01
N LEU A 29 6.48 -32.61 1.71
CA LEU A 29 5.66 -33.37 0.73
C LEU A 29 6.46 -34.28 -0.19
N SER A 30 7.73 -33.98 -0.43
CA SER A 30 8.55 -34.73 -1.40
C SER A 30 10.00 -34.87 -0.94
N ASP A 31 10.65 -35.94 -1.40
CA ASP A 31 12.08 -36.19 -1.27
C ASP A 31 12.89 -35.71 -2.48
N HIS A 32 12.24 -35.09 -3.48
CA HIS A 32 12.92 -34.61 -4.67
C HIS A 32 14.00 -33.57 -4.29
N PRO A 33 15.25 -33.67 -4.78
CA PRO A 33 16.36 -32.82 -4.33
C PRO A 33 16.10 -31.32 -4.46
N ILE A 34 15.45 -30.90 -5.56
CA ILE A 34 15.13 -29.48 -5.80
C ILE A 34 14.02 -28.99 -4.86
N TYR A 35 13.00 -29.82 -4.61
CA TYR A 35 11.94 -29.47 -3.65
C TYR A 35 12.53 -29.35 -2.25
N LEU A 36 13.33 -30.34 -1.82
CA LEU A 36 14.00 -30.33 -0.52
C LEU A 36 14.88 -29.11 -0.33
N TYR A 37 15.66 -28.76 -1.35
CA TYR A 37 16.51 -27.58 -1.31
C TYR A 37 15.70 -26.30 -1.09
N LEU A 38 14.61 -26.09 -1.83
CA LEU A 38 13.74 -24.93 -1.68
C LEU A 38 12.96 -24.95 -0.36
N TYR A 39 12.46 -26.11 0.02
CA TYR A 39 11.78 -26.34 1.29
C TYR A 39 12.70 -25.99 2.46
N ASP A 40 13.96 -26.42 2.44
CA ASP A 40 14.95 -26.09 3.48
C ASP A 40 15.30 -24.60 3.50
N LEU A 41 15.39 -23.95 2.33
CA LEU A 41 15.59 -22.50 2.27
C LEU A 41 14.42 -21.72 2.90
N VAL A 42 13.20 -22.23 2.77
CA VAL A 42 11.98 -21.58 3.25
C VAL A 42 11.66 -21.95 4.71
N TYR A 43 11.80 -23.21 5.09
CA TYR A 43 11.36 -23.77 6.38
C TYR A 43 12.50 -24.21 7.29
N GLY A 44 13.68 -24.48 6.75
CA GLY A 44 14.84 -24.96 7.51
C GLY A 44 15.34 -23.97 8.56
N THR A 45 16.07 -24.51 9.54
CA THR A 45 16.66 -23.79 10.67
C THR A 45 18.12 -23.40 10.47
N GLY A 46 18.70 -23.67 9.28
CA GLY A 46 20.10 -23.39 8.97
C GLY A 46 20.42 -23.51 7.47
N SER A 47 21.61 -23.05 7.08
CA SER A 47 22.10 -23.04 5.69
C SER A 47 22.16 -24.46 5.12
N SER A 48 21.26 -24.78 4.19
CA SER A 48 21.25 -26.05 3.45
C SER A 48 22.62 -26.30 2.79
N THR A 49 23.19 -27.50 2.98
CA THR A 49 24.57 -27.85 2.61
C THR A 49 24.74 -28.52 1.25
N LYS A 50 23.66 -28.76 0.49
CA LYS A 50 23.77 -29.29 -0.87
C LYS A 50 23.39 -28.23 -1.89
N VAL A 51 24.40 -27.67 -2.56
CA VAL A 51 24.24 -26.82 -3.74
C VAL A 51 23.70 -27.69 -4.87
N VAL A 52 22.37 -27.72 -5.00
CA VAL A 52 21.74 -28.23 -6.22
C VAL A 52 21.88 -27.12 -7.26
N GLY A 53 22.51 -27.41 -8.40
CA GLY A 53 22.60 -26.46 -9.50
C GLY A 53 21.19 -26.14 -10.01
N LEU A 54 20.71 -24.93 -9.74
CA LEU A 54 19.42 -24.47 -10.24
C LEU A 54 19.58 -23.95 -11.68
N SER A 55 18.78 -24.49 -12.58
CA SER A 55 18.60 -23.99 -13.95
C SER A 55 17.20 -23.40 -14.12
N SER A 56 16.88 -22.74 -15.24
CA SER A 56 15.48 -22.50 -15.58
C SER A 56 14.66 -23.81 -15.49
N PRO A 57 13.39 -23.79 -14.99
CA PRO A 57 12.57 -22.63 -14.65
C PRO A 57 12.37 -22.41 -13.11
N TYR A 58 13.41 -22.53 -12.28
CA TYR A 58 13.25 -22.46 -10.80
C TYR A 58 13.18 -21.05 -10.23
N TYR A 59 13.71 -20.05 -10.94
CA TYR A 59 13.82 -18.69 -10.42
C TYR A 59 12.48 -17.98 -10.18
N PRO A 60 11.42 -18.18 -11.00
CA PRO A 60 10.10 -17.63 -10.73
C PRO A 60 9.54 -18.10 -9.38
N TYR A 61 9.78 -19.36 -9.02
CA TYR A 61 9.36 -19.95 -7.75
C TYR A 61 10.14 -19.40 -6.57
N LEU A 62 11.46 -19.21 -6.73
CA LEU A 62 12.31 -18.56 -5.73
C LEU A 62 11.88 -17.11 -5.47
N ILE A 63 11.50 -16.39 -6.53
CA ILE A 63 11.04 -15.01 -6.46
C ILE A 63 9.69 -14.91 -5.75
N VAL A 64 8.73 -15.78 -6.09
CA VAL A 64 7.44 -15.84 -5.39
C VAL A 64 7.63 -16.26 -3.93
N ALA A 65 8.51 -17.22 -3.66
CA ALA A 65 8.84 -17.63 -2.30
C ALA A 65 9.47 -16.48 -1.49
N TYR A 66 10.39 -15.73 -2.09
CA TYR A 66 10.94 -14.50 -1.49
C TYR A 66 9.83 -13.51 -1.15
N HIS A 67 8.96 -13.20 -2.12
CA HIS A 67 7.90 -12.23 -1.93
C HIS A 67 6.89 -12.68 -0.86
N LEU A 68 6.53 -13.97 -0.83
CA LEU A 68 5.69 -14.57 0.20
C LEU A 68 6.34 -14.50 1.60
N LEU A 69 7.62 -14.87 1.72
CA LEU A 69 8.37 -14.76 2.98
C LEU A 69 8.42 -13.31 3.47
N PHE A 70 8.61 -12.37 2.54
CA PHE A 70 8.63 -10.94 2.82
C PHE A 70 7.27 -10.45 3.34
N VAL A 71 6.17 -10.75 2.63
CA VAL A 71 4.80 -10.41 3.05
C VAL A 71 4.43 -11.05 4.40
N LYS A 72 4.92 -12.26 4.66
CA LYS A 72 4.73 -12.99 5.94
C LYS A 72 5.69 -12.55 7.05
N LYS A 73 6.45 -11.47 6.83
CA LYS A 73 7.35 -10.86 7.83
C LYS A 73 8.52 -11.75 8.25
N GLN A 74 8.87 -12.76 7.45
CA GLN A 74 10.03 -13.62 7.68
C GLN A 74 11.27 -13.02 7.00
N LYS A 75 11.66 -11.82 7.43
CA LYS A 75 12.70 -11.02 6.75
C LYS A 75 14.03 -11.74 6.64
N ASP A 76 14.54 -12.32 7.72
CA ASP A 76 15.84 -13.01 7.71
C ASP A 76 15.89 -14.14 6.67
N LYS A 77 14.77 -14.87 6.51
CA LYS A 77 14.65 -15.92 5.50
C LYS A 77 14.54 -15.36 4.09
N ALA A 78 13.77 -14.29 3.90
CA ALA A 78 13.73 -13.58 2.63
C ALA A 78 15.13 -13.05 2.24
N VAL A 79 15.91 -12.57 3.21
CA VAL A 79 17.30 -12.12 2.99
C VAL A 79 18.20 -13.25 2.54
N GLN A 80 18.16 -14.38 3.26
CA GLN A 80 18.94 -15.57 2.90
C GLN A 80 18.59 -16.06 1.49
N LEU A 81 17.30 -16.11 1.17
CA LEU A 81 16.82 -16.54 -0.14
C LEU A 81 17.30 -15.61 -1.26
N PHE A 82 17.19 -14.29 -1.06
CA PHE A 82 17.66 -13.32 -2.04
C PHE A 82 19.17 -13.38 -2.25
N ASN A 83 19.97 -13.45 -1.16
CA ASN A 83 21.42 -13.56 -1.28
C ASN A 83 21.80 -14.80 -2.10
N LYS A 84 21.09 -15.90 -1.93
CA LYS A 84 21.33 -17.10 -2.73
C LYS A 84 21.01 -16.90 -4.22
N ILE A 85 19.92 -16.21 -4.56
CA ILE A 85 19.62 -15.84 -5.95
C ILE A 85 20.70 -14.90 -6.51
N HIS A 86 21.15 -13.93 -5.72
CA HIS A 86 22.20 -12.98 -6.07
C HIS A 86 23.53 -13.68 -6.38
N ASP A 87 23.94 -14.62 -5.53
CA ASP A 87 25.16 -15.41 -5.70
C ASP A 87 25.12 -16.25 -6.99
N GLU A 88 23.98 -16.89 -7.28
CA GLU A 88 23.81 -17.66 -8.53
C GLU A 88 23.79 -16.75 -9.76
N PHE A 89 23.13 -15.59 -9.68
CA PHE A 89 23.08 -14.63 -10.78
C PHE A 89 24.47 -14.08 -11.09
N THR A 90 25.18 -13.60 -10.07
CA THR A 90 26.52 -13.02 -10.23
C THR A 90 27.56 -14.09 -10.61
N GLY A 91 27.52 -15.26 -9.98
CA GLY A 91 28.43 -16.37 -10.28
C GLY A 91 28.29 -16.94 -11.69
N THR A 92 27.13 -16.73 -12.34
CA THR A 92 26.87 -17.18 -13.72
C THR A 92 26.79 -16.03 -14.72
N ASN A 93 27.01 -14.77 -14.30
CA ASN A 93 26.71 -13.58 -15.11
C ASN A 93 25.29 -13.60 -15.72
N GLY A 94 24.32 -14.18 -15.02
CA GLY A 94 22.94 -14.32 -15.47
C GLY A 94 22.73 -15.28 -16.64
N ILE A 95 23.73 -16.05 -17.07
CA ILE A 95 23.63 -16.95 -18.24
C ILE A 95 22.58 -18.05 -18.03
N LYS A 96 22.35 -18.46 -16.77
CA LYS A 96 21.36 -19.51 -16.44
C LYS A 96 19.92 -18.99 -16.32
N PHE A 97 19.73 -17.68 -16.47
CA PHE A 97 18.44 -17.01 -16.31
C PHE A 97 17.85 -16.75 -17.69
N SER A 98 16.58 -17.11 -17.86
CA SER A 98 15.76 -16.60 -18.96
C SER A 98 15.60 -15.08 -18.84
N TYR A 99 15.11 -14.46 -19.92
CA TYR A 99 14.88 -13.03 -19.98
C TYR A 99 14.03 -12.54 -18.78
N ASP A 100 12.86 -13.12 -18.58
CA ASP A 100 11.96 -12.71 -17.50
C ASP A 100 12.58 -12.93 -16.11
N GLU A 101 13.31 -14.04 -15.91
CA GLU A 101 13.96 -14.32 -14.62
C GLU A 101 15.05 -13.29 -14.30
N LYS A 102 15.82 -12.89 -15.31
CA LYS A 102 16.82 -11.82 -15.19
C LYS A 102 16.16 -10.49 -14.86
N LYS A 103 15.10 -10.11 -15.58
CA LYS A 103 14.37 -8.86 -15.34
C LYS A 103 13.72 -8.80 -13.96
N MET A 104 13.17 -9.91 -13.51
CA MET A 104 12.64 -10.04 -12.16
C MET A 104 13.71 -9.89 -11.10
N TYR A 105 14.86 -10.51 -11.30
CA TYR A 105 16.00 -10.31 -10.41
C TYR A 105 16.45 -8.84 -10.39
N GLU A 106 16.52 -8.16 -11.53
CA GLU A 106 16.84 -6.72 -11.59
C GLU A 106 15.86 -5.89 -10.75
N VAL A 107 14.54 -6.13 -10.89
CA VAL A 107 13.49 -5.47 -10.09
C VAL A 107 13.68 -5.76 -8.60
N LEU A 108 13.84 -7.03 -8.23
CA LEU A 108 14.02 -7.43 -6.84
C LEU A 108 15.30 -6.87 -6.23
N ASN A 109 16.39 -6.79 -7.00
CA ASN A 109 17.66 -6.26 -6.52
C ASN A 109 17.55 -4.79 -6.15
N GLU A 110 16.82 -3.99 -6.95
CA GLU A 110 16.56 -2.59 -6.62
C GLU A 110 15.68 -2.45 -5.38
N VAL A 111 14.66 -3.30 -5.26
CA VAL A 111 13.80 -3.38 -4.08
C VAL A 111 14.63 -3.75 -2.84
N PHE A 112 15.41 -4.82 -2.92
CA PHE A 112 16.13 -5.43 -1.80
C PHE A 112 17.28 -4.58 -1.28
N LYS A 113 18.05 -3.94 -2.18
CA LYS A 113 19.14 -3.00 -1.81
C LYS A 113 18.65 -1.94 -0.82
N ARG A 114 17.40 -1.49 -0.96
CA ARG A 114 16.79 -0.43 -0.15
C ARG A 114 16.00 -0.99 1.03
N ILE A 115 15.40 -2.18 0.91
CA ILE A 115 14.60 -2.78 1.97
C ILE A 115 15.37 -2.98 3.28
N ILE A 116 16.62 -3.43 3.16
CA ILE A 116 17.42 -3.86 4.30
C ILE A 116 18.18 -2.69 4.92
N SER A 117 18.37 -1.61 4.16
CA SER A 117 19.34 -0.58 4.49
C SER A 117 18.74 0.74 5.00
N ILE A 118 17.44 1.03 4.81
CA ILE A 118 16.92 2.40 5.04
C ILE A 118 15.51 2.41 5.68
N ASN A 119 15.26 3.39 6.56
CA ASN A 119 13.91 3.81 6.93
C ASN A 119 13.17 4.37 5.71
N TYR A 120 11.96 3.87 5.43
CA TYR A 120 11.19 4.25 4.25
C TYR A 120 10.63 5.68 4.38
N SER A 121 11.35 6.65 3.83
CA SER A 121 10.81 7.98 3.58
C SER A 121 10.12 8.03 2.21
N LYS A 122 9.29 9.05 1.98
CA LYS A 122 8.66 9.29 0.68
C LYS A 122 9.68 9.42 -0.43
N GLU A 123 10.80 10.09 -0.16
CA GLU A 123 11.90 10.27 -1.12
C GLU A 123 12.53 8.93 -1.52
N VAL A 124 12.72 8.02 -0.56
CA VAL A 124 13.26 6.66 -0.85
C VAL A 124 12.30 5.87 -1.73
N CYS A 125 10.99 5.95 -1.47
CA CYS A 125 9.99 5.31 -2.31
C CYS A 125 9.95 5.92 -3.72
N ASP A 126 10.05 7.24 -3.86
CA ASP A 126 10.07 7.93 -5.15
C ASP A 126 11.32 7.60 -5.97
N GLU A 127 12.48 7.50 -5.35
CA GLU A 127 13.71 7.04 -6.00
C GLU A 127 13.59 5.58 -6.45
N MET A 128 13.08 4.71 -5.58
CA MET A 128 12.92 3.29 -5.89
C MET A 128 11.91 3.08 -7.02
N ARG A 129 10.80 3.83 -7.05
CA ARG A 129 9.86 3.86 -8.18
C ARG A 129 10.58 4.16 -9.48
N LYS A 130 11.35 5.26 -9.54
CA LYS A 130 12.09 5.65 -10.76
C LYS A 130 13.07 4.57 -11.20
N MET A 131 13.79 3.96 -10.26
CA MET A 131 14.75 2.90 -10.57
C MET A 131 14.07 1.67 -11.16
N ILE A 132 12.97 1.22 -10.55
CA ILE A 132 12.20 0.05 -11.02
C ILE A 132 11.51 0.35 -12.35
N ASP A 133 10.95 1.54 -12.51
CA ASP A 133 10.27 1.96 -13.74
C ASP A 133 11.20 1.95 -14.95
N ASN A 134 12.47 2.36 -14.76
CA ASN A 134 13.51 2.35 -15.78
C ASN A 134 13.99 0.95 -16.20
N ILE A 135 13.58 -0.12 -15.51
CA ILE A 135 13.92 -1.49 -15.92
C ILE A 135 13.07 -1.85 -17.13
N ASP A 136 13.70 -1.96 -18.30
CA ASP A 136 13.04 -2.35 -19.54
C ASP A 136 12.58 -3.82 -19.46
N ILE A 137 11.28 -4.07 -19.64
CA ILE A 137 10.65 -5.39 -19.58
C ILE A 137 9.59 -5.47 -20.67
N ASP A 138 9.61 -6.56 -21.42
CA ASP A 138 8.63 -6.82 -22.47
C ASP A 138 7.22 -6.88 -21.89
N GLU A 139 6.29 -6.15 -22.52
CA GLU A 139 4.88 -6.15 -22.17
C GLU A 139 4.30 -7.57 -22.27
N PHE A 140 3.28 -7.86 -21.46
CA PHE A 140 2.60 -9.16 -21.41
C PHE A 140 3.50 -10.36 -21.03
N SER A 141 4.57 -10.12 -20.26
CA SER A 141 5.34 -11.17 -19.57
C SER A 141 4.94 -11.28 -18.09
N TYR A 142 5.25 -12.40 -17.42
CA TYR A 142 5.00 -12.47 -15.98
C TYR A 142 5.90 -11.49 -15.19
N ALA A 143 7.09 -11.19 -15.72
CA ALA A 143 8.00 -10.18 -15.17
C ALA A 143 7.37 -8.77 -15.21
N TYR A 144 6.69 -8.43 -16.31
CA TYR A 144 5.97 -7.17 -16.46
C TYR A 144 4.87 -7.01 -15.40
N PHE A 145 4.08 -8.06 -15.15
CA PHE A 145 3.00 -8.00 -14.16
C PHE A 145 3.50 -7.93 -12.73
N PHE A 146 4.62 -8.59 -12.41
CA PHE A 146 5.23 -8.47 -11.10
C PHE A 146 5.86 -7.08 -10.89
N LYS A 147 6.56 -6.53 -11.90
CA LYS A 147 7.04 -5.13 -11.88
C LYS A 147 5.86 -4.17 -11.63
N SER A 148 4.76 -4.36 -12.37
CA SER A 148 3.54 -3.55 -12.22
C SER A 148 2.97 -3.65 -10.81
N LEU A 149 2.91 -4.85 -10.22
CA LEU A 149 2.44 -5.04 -8.85
C LEU A 149 3.30 -4.28 -7.84
N ILE A 150 4.63 -4.36 -7.96
CA ILE A 150 5.57 -3.63 -7.09
C ILE A 150 5.42 -2.12 -7.27
N LEU A 151 5.33 -1.63 -8.50
CA LEU A 151 5.14 -0.21 -8.77
C LEU A 151 3.82 0.29 -8.18
N ILE A 152 2.74 -0.48 -8.32
CA ILE A 152 1.44 -0.17 -7.71
C ILE A 152 1.57 -0.11 -6.21
N GLN A 153 2.14 -1.13 -5.57
CA GLN A 153 2.36 -1.15 -4.11
C GLN A 153 3.25 -0.02 -3.63
N LEU A 154 4.17 0.43 -4.49
CA LEU A 154 4.97 1.60 -4.24
C LEU A 154 4.19 2.90 -4.34
N GLY A 155 2.97 2.92 -4.90
CA GLY A 155 2.13 4.09 -5.13
C GLY A 155 2.25 4.69 -6.54
N SER A 156 2.71 3.91 -7.51
CA SER A 156 2.79 4.28 -8.93
C SER A 156 1.92 3.37 -9.79
N GLY A 157 1.17 3.96 -10.73
CA GLY A 157 0.34 3.20 -11.66
C GLY A 157 -1.11 3.02 -11.22
N ASN A 158 -1.86 2.29 -12.03
CA ASN A 158 -3.31 2.10 -11.87
C ASN A 158 -3.63 0.62 -11.70
N ILE A 159 -4.08 0.25 -10.49
CA ILE A 159 -4.41 -1.14 -10.14
C ILE A 159 -5.52 -1.74 -11.01
N ASP A 160 -6.51 -0.95 -11.42
CA ASP A 160 -7.60 -1.42 -12.27
C ASP A 160 -7.11 -1.73 -13.68
N ASN A 161 -6.25 -0.87 -14.24
CA ASN A 161 -5.67 -1.10 -15.56
C ASN A 161 -4.74 -2.31 -15.55
N ALA A 162 -3.83 -2.40 -14.58
CA ALA A 162 -2.90 -3.52 -14.47
C ALA A 162 -3.63 -4.85 -14.23
N GLN A 163 -4.69 -4.86 -13.41
CA GLN A 163 -5.51 -6.06 -13.22
C GLN A 163 -6.20 -6.48 -14.52
N LYS A 164 -6.73 -5.52 -15.29
CA LYS A 164 -7.39 -5.81 -16.58
C LYS A 164 -6.40 -6.38 -17.60
N GLU A 165 -5.21 -5.81 -17.71
CA GLU A 165 -4.12 -6.32 -18.57
C GLU A 165 -3.68 -7.72 -18.13
N PHE A 166 -3.58 -7.96 -16.82
CA PHE A 166 -3.22 -9.26 -16.27
C PHE A 166 -4.29 -10.33 -16.55
N GLU A 167 -5.57 -10.00 -16.43
CA GLU A 167 -6.65 -10.92 -16.80
C GLU A 167 -6.62 -11.26 -18.30
N HIS A 168 -6.30 -10.28 -19.16
CA HIS A 168 -6.10 -10.54 -20.59
C HIS A 168 -4.94 -11.52 -20.83
N TYR A 169 -3.80 -11.30 -20.18
CA TYR A 169 -2.67 -12.22 -20.21
C TYR A 169 -3.03 -13.62 -19.72
N LYS A 170 -3.75 -13.73 -18.59
CA LYS A 170 -4.20 -15.02 -18.05
C LYS A 170 -5.08 -15.78 -19.03
N ASN A 171 -6.02 -15.08 -19.69
CA ASN A 171 -6.88 -15.69 -20.69
C ASN A 171 -6.10 -16.17 -21.92
N PHE A 172 -5.03 -15.46 -22.31
CA PHE A 172 -4.12 -15.91 -23.36
C PHE A 172 -3.39 -17.21 -22.98
N LEU A 173 -2.94 -17.34 -21.73
CA LEU A 173 -2.31 -18.57 -21.22
C LEU A 173 -3.28 -19.75 -21.08
N MET A 174 -4.58 -19.49 -21.05
CA MET A 174 -5.65 -20.50 -20.98
C MET A 174 -6.08 -21.02 -22.36
N LEU A 175 -5.50 -20.53 -23.46
CA LEU A 175 -5.83 -21.03 -24.79
C LEU A 175 -5.42 -22.51 -24.90
N PRO A 176 -6.31 -23.41 -25.35
CA PRO A 176 -6.00 -24.82 -25.48
C PRO A 176 -4.81 -24.99 -26.44
N VAL A 177 -3.88 -25.87 -26.07
CA VAL A 177 -2.81 -26.30 -26.97
C VAL A 177 -3.49 -26.90 -28.21
N ASN A 178 -3.08 -26.48 -29.41
CA ASN A 178 -3.62 -27.02 -30.66
C ASN A 178 -3.67 -28.55 -30.57
N ASP A 179 -4.86 -29.14 -30.72
CA ASP A 179 -5.09 -30.58 -30.55
C ASP A 179 -4.15 -31.42 -31.43
N GLU A 180 -3.80 -30.94 -32.63
CA GLU A 180 -2.86 -31.60 -33.54
C GLU A 180 -1.44 -31.63 -33.00
N ILE A 181 -1.00 -30.56 -32.33
CA ILE A 181 0.30 -30.48 -31.67
C ILE A 181 0.27 -31.30 -30.37
N ALA A 182 -0.82 -31.22 -29.62
CA ALA A 182 -0.99 -31.94 -28.37
C ALA A 182 -0.99 -33.46 -28.60
N GLU A 183 -1.68 -33.94 -29.63
CA GLU A 183 -1.70 -35.35 -30.04
C GLU A 183 -0.33 -35.79 -30.58
N HIS A 184 0.36 -34.95 -31.36
CA HIS A 184 1.69 -35.27 -31.90
C HIS A 184 2.77 -35.42 -30.82
N PHE A 185 2.66 -34.66 -29.72
CA PHE A 185 3.63 -34.66 -28.62
C PHE A 185 3.13 -35.35 -27.34
N ASP A 186 1.97 -36.03 -27.39
CA ASP A 186 1.31 -36.68 -26.24
C ASP A 186 1.12 -35.73 -25.02
N ILE A 187 0.81 -34.46 -25.31
CA ILE A 187 0.53 -33.44 -24.31
C ILE A 187 -0.96 -33.54 -23.95
N ILE A 188 -1.27 -33.69 -22.66
CA ILE A 188 -2.65 -33.70 -22.17
C ILE A 188 -3.27 -32.31 -22.41
N SER A 189 -4.10 -32.18 -23.45
CA SER A 189 -4.60 -30.87 -23.95
C SER A 189 -5.62 -30.16 -23.06
N LYS A 190 -6.05 -30.79 -21.95
CA LYS A 190 -7.24 -30.37 -21.19
C LYS A 190 -6.97 -29.52 -19.96
N ASP A 191 -5.76 -29.54 -19.42
CA ASP A 191 -5.43 -28.72 -18.26
C ASP A 191 -4.66 -27.48 -18.71
N PRO A 192 -5.22 -26.27 -18.50
CA PRO A 192 -4.50 -25.06 -18.85
C PRO A 192 -3.21 -25.03 -18.05
N ALA A 193 -2.10 -24.76 -18.73
CA ALA A 193 -0.76 -24.73 -18.14
C ALA A 193 -0.57 -23.50 -17.24
N ILE A 194 -1.47 -23.27 -16.29
CA ILE A 194 -1.42 -22.16 -15.35
C ILE A 194 -0.51 -22.57 -14.20
N SER A 195 0.63 -21.90 -14.09
CA SER A 195 1.53 -22.09 -12.95
C SER A 195 0.89 -21.48 -11.71
N ARG A 196 1.14 -22.04 -10.51
CA ARG A 196 0.71 -21.41 -9.24
C ARG A 196 1.24 -19.99 -9.05
N ILE A 197 2.24 -19.59 -9.82
CA ILE A 197 2.74 -18.22 -9.91
C ILE A 197 1.69 -17.27 -10.50
N VAL A 198 0.94 -17.70 -11.52
CA VAL A 198 -0.15 -16.91 -12.12
C VAL A 198 -1.32 -16.80 -11.14
N ASP A 199 -1.69 -17.91 -10.47
CA ASP A 199 -2.68 -17.90 -9.39
C ASP A 199 -2.28 -16.95 -8.25
N TYR A 200 -0.98 -16.93 -7.92
CA TYR A 200 -0.41 -16.07 -6.90
C TYR A 200 -0.54 -14.59 -7.29
N LEU A 201 -0.12 -14.23 -8.50
CA LEU A 201 -0.24 -12.87 -9.01
C LEU A 201 -1.70 -12.40 -9.03
N ASP A 202 -2.65 -13.24 -9.47
CA ASP A 202 -4.09 -12.92 -9.44
C ASP A 202 -4.57 -12.58 -8.02
N LYS A 203 -4.23 -13.42 -7.06
CA LYS A 203 -4.58 -13.20 -5.65
C LYS A 203 -3.95 -11.92 -5.10
N GLU A 204 -2.70 -11.63 -5.45
CA GLU A 204 -2.03 -10.41 -5.02
C GLU A 204 -2.64 -9.15 -5.66
N PHE A 205 -2.99 -9.17 -6.95
CA PHE A 205 -3.71 -8.07 -7.58
C PHE A 205 -5.04 -7.80 -6.87
N LYS A 206 -5.81 -8.84 -6.56
CA LYS A 206 -7.07 -8.74 -5.81
C LYS A 206 -6.86 -8.20 -4.39
N ARG A 207 -5.83 -8.69 -3.69
CA ARG A 207 -5.49 -8.25 -2.33
C ARG A 207 -5.10 -6.77 -2.32
N VAL A 208 -4.14 -6.39 -3.17
CA VAL A 208 -3.65 -5.00 -3.30
C VAL A 208 -4.81 -4.08 -3.66
N LYS A 209 -5.66 -4.45 -4.61
CA LYS A 209 -6.86 -3.67 -4.95
C LYS A 209 -7.78 -3.46 -3.75
N SER A 210 -8.11 -4.52 -3.00
CA SER A 210 -8.96 -4.40 -1.81
C SER A 210 -8.33 -3.49 -0.75
N ASP A 211 -7.02 -3.57 -0.55
CA ASP A 211 -6.31 -2.71 0.40
C ASP A 211 -6.31 -1.23 -0.05
N TYR A 212 -6.13 -0.97 -1.35
CA TYR A 212 -6.28 0.35 -1.95
C TYR A 212 -7.69 0.92 -1.80
N GLU A 213 -8.72 0.13 -2.07
CA GLU A 213 -10.13 0.53 -1.92
C GLU A 213 -10.46 0.92 -0.48
N LYS A 214 -10.02 0.13 0.51
CA LYS A 214 -10.19 0.45 1.93
C LYS A 214 -9.54 1.77 2.28
N LEU A 215 -8.31 1.98 1.83
CA LEU A 215 -7.54 3.18 2.16
C LEU A 215 -8.11 4.43 1.48
N ASN A 216 -8.58 4.31 0.24
CA ASN A 216 -9.31 5.37 -0.46
C ASN A 216 -10.62 5.73 0.27
N ASN A 217 -11.38 4.74 0.74
CA ASN A 217 -12.59 4.99 1.53
C ASN A 217 -12.28 5.73 2.84
N GLU A 218 -11.17 5.43 3.51
CA GLU A 218 -10.72 6.16 4.69
C GLU A 218 -10.31 7.61 4.36
N ILE A 219 -9.59 7.82 3.25
CA ILE A 219 -9.23 9.16 2.76
C ILE A 219 -10.48 9.97 2.43
N ASP A 220 -11.46 9.40 1.75
CA ASP A 220 -12.71 10.07 1.40
C ASP A 220 -13.53 10.45 2.65
N LYS A 221 -13.52 9.59 3.67
CA LYS A 221 -14.12 9.91 4.97
C LYS A 221 -13.41 11.10 5.63
N LEU A 222 -12.07 11.11 5.66
CA LEU A 222 -11.29 12.22 6.20
C LEU A 222 -11.52 13.52 5.41
N ARG A 223 -11.63 13.44 4.07
CA ARG A 223 -11.96 14.60 3.22
C ARG A 223 -13.32 15.19 3.56
N LYS A 224 -14.35 14.36 3.78
CA LYS A 224 -15.67 14.81 4.23
C LYS A 224 -15.59 15.49 5.60
N GLU A 225 -14.89 14.89 6.56
CA GLU A 225 -14.69 15.48 7.90
C GLU A 225 -13.97 16.85 7.82
N ILE A 226 -12.96 16.99 6.96
CA ILE A 226 -12.25 18.26 6.74
C ILE A 226 -13.18 19.32 6.13
N ASN A 227 -14.00 18.94 5.13
CA ASN A 227 -14.95 19.87 4.51
C ASN A 227 -16.01 20.34 5.51
N ASP A 228 -16.56 19.45 6.33
CA ASP A 228 -17.51 19.81 7.39
C ASP A 228 -16.90 20.78 8.41
N LEU A 229 -15.62 20.60 8.76
CA LEU A 229 -14.88 21.52 9.64
C LEU A 229 -14.66 22.89 8.98
N LYS A 230 -14.30 22.93 7.69
CA LYS A 230 -14.14 24.17 6.91
C LYS A 230 -15.47 24.93 6.79
N ASP A 231 -16.58 24.24 6.59
CA ASP A 231 -17.91 24.85 6.54
C ASP A 231 -18.32 25.44 7.89
N LYS A 232 -18.01 24.76 9.00
CA LYS A 232 -18.21 25.30 10.36
C LYS A 232 -17.38 26.55 10.61
N HIS A 233 -16.12 26.54 10.19
CA HIS A 233 -15.20 27.68 10.28
C HIS A 233 -15.76 28.90 9.52
N SER A 234 -16.19 28.71 8.27
CA SER A 234 -16.82 29.78 7.47
C SER A 234 -18.09 30.37 8.11
N LYS A 235 -18.91 29.54 8.77
CA LYS A 235 -20.08 30.02 9.52
C LYS A 235 -19.68 30.89 10.71
N ILE A 236 -18.63 30.52 11.45
CA ILE A 236 -18.11 31.31 12.58
C ILE A 236 -17.55 32.64 12.10
N ASP A 237 -16.83 32.66 10.98
CA ASP A 237 -16.34 33.91 10.38
C ASP A 237 -17.48 34.86 10.05
N LYS A 238 -18.56 34.35 9.45
CA LYS A 238 -19.78 35.14 9.18
C LYS A 238 -20.43 35.67 10.46
N TYR A 239 -20.54 34.85 11.51
CA TYR A 239 -21.08 35.30 12.80
C TYR A 239 -20.19 36.35 13.46
N THR A 240 -18.86 36.18 13.39
CA THR A 240 -17.88 37.12 13.94
C THR A 240 -17.94 38.46 13.22
N LEU A 241 -18.03 38.46 11.89
CA LEU A 241 -18.23 39.68 11.09
C LEU A 241 -19.56 40.38 11.43
N SER A 242 -20.65 39.62 11.55
CA SER A 242 -21.95 40.16 11.93
C SER A 242 -21.92 40.79 13.32
N LEU A 243 -21.32 40.10 14.31
CA LEU A 243 -21.13 40.62 15.66
C LEU A 243 -20.25 41.86 15.68
N ASN A 244 -19.15 41.89 14.93
CA ASN A 244 -18.29 43.08 14.84
C ASN A 244 -19.06 44.27 14.25
N ASN A 245 -19.88 44.07 13.21
CA ASN A 245 -20.73 45.13 12.67
C ASN A 245 -21.76 45.64 13.69
N ILE A 246 -22.42 44.75 14.43
CA ILE A 246 -23.35 45.11 15.51
C ILE A 246 -22.61 45.92 16.57
N THR A 247 -21.45 45.44 17.02
CA THR A 247 -20.63 46.06 18.07
C THR A 247 -20.15 47.44 17.65
N ASN A 248 -19.65 47.58 16.42
CA ASN A 248 -19.15 48.86 15.88
C ASN A 248 -20.26 49.89 15.66
N ASN A 249 -21.52 49.48 15.45
CA ASN A 249 -22.64 50.39 15.25
C ASN A 249 -23.37 50.75 16.56
N LEU A 250 -23.51 49.78 17.49
CA LEU A 250 -24.23 49.98 18.77
C LEU A 250 -23.41 50.72 19.82
N ILE A 251 -22.10 50.45 19.91
CA ILE A 251 -21.26 51.10 20.94
C ILE A 251 -21.25 52.62 20.78
N PRO A 252 -21.00 53.21 19.59
CA PRO A 252 -21.04 54.66 19.41
C PRO A 252 -22.40 55.27 19.76
N LEU A 253 -23.47 54.58 19.40
CA LEU A 253 -24.85 55.03 19.58
C LEU A 253 -25.26 55.00 21.07
N LEU A 254 -24.84 53.98 21.81
CA LEU A 254 -25.04 53.90 23.27
C LEU A 254 -24.17 54.93 24.02
N THR A 255 -22.93 55.18 23.56
CA THR A 255 -22.08 56.20 24.17
C THR A 255 -22.66 57.61 23.99
N THR A 256 -23.20 57.94 22.81
CA THR A 256 -23.84 59.25 22.56
C THR A 256 -25.12 59.41 23.39
N LEU A 257 -25.98 58.39 23.46
CA LEU A 257 -27.16 58.40 24.33
C LEU A 257 -26.82 58.56 25.82
N SER A 258 -25.73 57.94 26.29
CA SER A 258 -25.31 58.09 27.69
C SER A 258 -24.91 59.53 28.04
N SER A 259 -24.38 60.29 27.06
CA SER A 259 -23.98 61.68 27.27
C SER A 259 -25.17 62.64 27.44
N VAL A 260 -26.36 62.24 26.98
CA VAL A 260 -27.59 63.04 27.02
C VAL A 260 -28.38 62.82 28.33
N ILE A 261 -28.21 61.68 29.01
CA ILE A 261 -28.98 61.33 30.20
C ILE A 261 -28.21 61.77 31.47
N SER A 262 -28.39 63.03 31.88
CA SER A 262 -27.71 63.67 33.02
C SER A 262 -28.49 63.59 34.36
N SER A 263 -29.40 62.63 34.57
CA SER A 263 -30.14 62.48 35.84
C SER A 263 -29.53 61.38 36.72
N SER A 264 -29.22 61.72 37.97
CA SER A 264 -28.28 60.99 38.86
C SER A 264 -28.67 59.56 39.22
N VAL A 265 -29.97 59.20 39.21
CA VAL A 265 -30.43 57.84 39.54
C VAL A 265 -30.59 56.95 38.29
N LEU A 266 -31.10 57.51 37.18
CA LEU A 266 -31.17 56.76 35.92
C LEU A 266 -29.78 56.48 35.34
N PHE A 267 -28.81 57.37 35.59
CA PHE A 267 -27.44 57.22 35.10
C PHE A 267 -26.75 55.95 35.61
N VAL A 268 -26.96 55.56 36.88
CA VAL A 268 -26.34 54.36 37.47
C VAL A 268 -26.91 53.08 36.86
N ILE A 269 -28.23 53.03 36.68
CA ILE A 269 -28.92 51.89 36.04
C ILE A 269 -28.51 51.79 34.57
N TYR A 270 -28.45 52.92 33.86
CA TYR A 270 -28.08 52.99 32.45
C TYR A 270 -26.62 52.58 32.21
N ARG A 271 -25.69 53.02 33.07
CA ARG A 271 -24.26 52.63 33.02
C ARG A 271 -24.05 51.13 33.27
N SER A 272 -24.87 50.55 34.15
CA SER A 272 -24.87 49.10 34.42
C SER A 272 -25.37 48.32 33.20
N LEU A 273 -26.46 48.77 32.57
CA LEU A 273 -26.98 48.19 31.32
C LEU A 273 -25.99 48.31 30.16
N ILE A 274 -25.34 49.47 29.97
CA ILE A 274 -24.30 49.64 28.95
C ILE A 274 -23.12 48.69 29.19
N SER A 275 -22.69 48.53 30.44
CA SER A 275 -21.61 47.58 30.77
C SER A 275 -22.00 46.15 30.41
N ILE A 276 -23.25 45.73 30.69
CA ILE A 276 -23.75 44.41 30.31
C ILE A 276 -23.81 44.26 28.78
N ILE A 277 -24.33 45.27 28.07
CA ILE A 277 -24.46 45.27 26.61
C ILE A 277 -23.10 45.28 25.90
N THR A 278 -22.04 45.82 26.52
CA THR A 278 -20.69 45.82 25.95
C THR A 278 -19.89 44.56 26.31
N ILE A 279 -20.07 44.03 27.52
CA ILE A 279 -19.35 42.84 28.01
C ILE A 279 -19.86 41.56 27.33
N ILE A 280 -21.17 41.41 27.12
CA ILE A 280 -21.75 40.18 26.54
C ILE A 280 -21.21 39.92 25.11
N PRO A 281 -21.23 40.87 24.16
CA PRO A 281 -20.66 40.67 22.83
C PRO A 281 -19.16 40.38 22.89
N LEU A 282 -18.42 41.01 23.80
CA LEU A 282 -16.99 40.77 23.98
C LEU A 282 -16.72 39.32 24.42
N ILE A 283 -17.50 38.80 25.37
CA ILE A 283 -17.44 37.40 25.81
C ILE A 283 -17.78 36.45 24.65
N ILE A 284 -18.80 36.78 23.84
CA ILE A 284 -19.18 35.97 22.68
C ILE A 284 -18.06 35.96 21.63
N ILE A 285 -17.44 37.11 21.34
CA ILE A 285 -16.32 37.22 20.39
C ILE A 285 -15.11 36.42 20.88
N ILE A 286 -14.78 36.51 22.17
CA ILE A 286 -13.70 35.71 22.78
C ILE A 286 -14.03 34.21 22.69
N GLY A 287 -15.26 33.83 22.98
CA GLY A 287 -15.73 32.44 22.87
C GLY A 287 -15.67 31.91 21.43
N LEU A 288 -16.10 32.70 20.46
CA LEU A 288 -16.01 32.36 19.04
C LEU A 288 -14.56 32.24 18.59
N SER A 289 -13.68 33.17 18.97
CA SER A 289 -12.24 33.10 18.66
C SER A 289 -11.56 31.87 19.26
N ALA A 290 -11.92 31.48 20.49
CA ALA A 290 -11.41 30.27 21.11
C ALA A 290 -11.91 29.00 20.38
N TYR A 291 -13.19 28.98 19.99
CA TYR A 291 -13.78 27.88 19.22
C TYR A 291 -13.18 27.78 17.81
N ASP A 292 -12.87 28.92 17.20
CA ASP A 292 -12.22 29.04 15.91
C ASP A 292 -10.81 28.42 15.91
N LYS A 293 -9.99 28.78 16.91
CA LYS A 293 -8.68 28.15 17.15
C LYS A 293 -8.78 26.65 17.39
N TYR A 294 -9.83 26.20 18.10
CA TYR A 294 -10.08 24.78 18.32
C TYR A 294 -10.38 24.05 17.00
N LEU A 295 -11.22 24.61 16.13
CA LEU A 295 -11.51 24.04 14.82
C LEU A 295 -10.28 24.00 13.94
N ALA A 296 -9.51 25.09 13.86
CA ALA A 296 -8.27 25.12 13.08
C ALA A 296 -7.27 24.03 13.53
N LYS A 297 -7.16 23.80 14.85
CA LYS A 297 -6.34 22.72 15.41
C LYS A 297 -6.86 21.33 15.01
N GLN A 298 -8.17 21.11 15.03
CA GLN A 298 -8.77 19.85 14.61
C GLN A 298 -8.61 19.60 13.11
N THR A 299 -8.81 20.63 12.28
CA THR A 299 -8.59 20.54 10.83
C THR A 299 -7.15 20.17 10.53
N LYS A 300 -6.17 20.85 11.14
CA LYS A 300 -4.75 20.53 10.95
C LYS A 300 -4.40 19.11 11.42
N LYS A 301 -4.99 18.66 12.52
CA LYS A 301 -4.82 17.27 12.99
C LYS A 301 -5.35 16.27 11.96
N LYS A 302 -6.53 16.53 11.39
CA LYS A 302 -7.16 15.67 10.38
C LYS A 302 -6.43 15.68 9.04
N GLU A 303 -5.92 16.84 8.63
CA GLU A 303 -5.04 16.97 7.46
C GLU A 303 -3.77 16.14 7.66
N ASN A 304 -3.13 16.21 8.84
CA ASN A 304 -1.99 15.36 9.15
C ASN A 304 -2.35 13.87 9.16
N GLU A 305 -3.49 13.46 9.74
CA GLU A 305 -3.98 12.08 9.69
C GLU A 305 -4.16 11.60 8.23
N MET A 306 -4.69 12.46 7.35
CA MET A 306 -4.86 12.18 5.93
C MET A 306 -3.51 12.03 5.23
N TYR A 307 -2.57 12.95 5.46
CA TYR A 307 -1.21 12.84 4.92
C TYR A 307 -0.47 11.58 5.41
N GLU A 308 -0.60 11.23 6.68
CA GLU A 308 -0.05 9.98 7.23
C GLU A 308 -0.68 8.74 6.58
N LYS A 309 -1.97 8.77 6.27
CA LYS A 309 -2.67 7.69 5.57
C LYS A 309 -2.25 7.58 4.10
N GLU A 310 -2.08 8.71 3.41
CA GLU A 310 -1.50 8.77 2.06
C GLU A 310 -0.05 8.29 2.05
N GLU A 311 0.75 8.62 3.08
CA GLU A 311 2.11 8.11 3.24
C GLU A 311 2.11 6.60 3.56
N LYS A 312 1.11 6.12 4.33
CA LYS A 312 0.90 4.69 4.59
C LYS A 312 0.58 3.88 3.35
N ILE A 313 -0.01 4.46 2.30
CA ILE A 313 -0.14 3.78 0.99
C ILE A 313 1.26 3.35 0.51
N CYS A 314 2.24 4.23 0.62
CA CYS A 314 3.62 3.97 0.20
C CYS A 314 4.38 3.09 1.20
N LYS A 315 4.09 3.22 2.51
CA LYS A 315 4.78 2.50 3.59
C LYS A 315 4.23 1.10 3.85
N CYS A 316 2.95 0.79 3.62
CA CYS A 316 2.38 -0.51 4.04
C CYS A 316 2.95 -1.72 3.30
N TYR A 317 3.61 -1.53 2.16
CA TYR A 317 4.34 -2.64 1.53
C TYR A 317 5.63 -3.01 2.27
N PHE A 318 6.22 -2.09 3.05
CA PHE A 318 7.59 -2.20 3.53
C PHE A 318 7.76 -2.02 5.06
N ASP A 319 6.86 -1.28 5.70
CA ASP A 319 7.01 -0.85 7.08
C ASP A 319 6.49 -1.90 8.07
N ASN A 320 7.41 -2.33 8.91
CA ASN A 320 7.38 -3.59 9.65
C ASN A 320 6.57 -3.54 10.96
N THR A 321 5.77 -2.49 11.21
CA THR A 321 5.27 -2.23 12.57
C THR A 321 3.79 -1.91 12.73
N ASN A 322 3.02 -1.38 11.76
CA ASN A 322 1.62 -0.97 12.04
C ASN A 322 0.70 -0.91 10.80
N CYS A 323 0.47 -2.03 10.11
CA CYS A 323 -0.68 -2.19 9.20
C CYS A 323 -1.69 -3.18 9.79
N LYS A 324 -2.20 -2.87 10.99
CA LYS A 324 -3.44 -3.41 11.54
C LYS A 324 -4.43 -2.27 11.73
#